data_AF-A0A3D2SUX0-F1
#
_entry.id   AF-A0A3D2SUX0-F1
#
_cell.length_a   1.000
_cell.length_b   1.000
_cell.length_c   1.000
_cell.angle_alpha   90.00
_cell.angle_beta   90.00
_cell.angle_gamma   90.00
#
_symmetry.space_group_name_H-M   'P 1'
#
loop_
_entity.id
_entity.type
_entity.pdbx_description
1 polymer ?
#
loop_
_entity_poly.entity_id
_entity_poly.type
_entity_poly.pdbx_seq_one_letter_code
_entity_poly.pdbx_strand_id
1 'polypeptide(L)' 'MGIAGTLGGPIVAKLFGTKYLGSVKSMLSAVMVLGTAASPLYAGVLMDHGYSMDFVLMTFLGYTVAAWLLLIASLKMFR' A
#
# COMPACT_ATOMS: atom_id res chain seq x y z
N MET A 1 -12.00 5.02 2.78
CA MET A 1 -12.95 4.13 2.06
C MET A 1 -13.72 4.82 0.93
N GLY A 2 -13.97 6.14 0.97
CA GLY A 2 -14.74 6.84 -0.09
C GLY A 2 -14.15 6.74 -1.50
N ILE A 3 -12.95 7.30 -1.73
CA ILE A 3 -12.31 7.35 -3.06
C ILE A 3 -11.93 5.95 -3.57
N ALA A 4 -11.34 5.11 -2.71
CA ALA A 4 -10.93 3.76 -3.09
C ALA A 4 -12.12 2.84 -3.42
N GLY A 5 -13.25 3.00 -2.72
CA GLY A 5 -14.47 2.23 -2.96
C GLY A 5 -15.18 2.61 -4.26
N THR A 6 -15.20 3.90 -4.62
CA THR A 6 -15.88 4.39 -5.83
C THR A 6 -15.02 4.28 -7.09
N LEU A 7 -13.71 4.53 -7.00
CA LEU A 7 -12.82 4.53 -8.17
C LEU A 7 -12.01 3.23 -8.32
N GLY A 8 -11.73 2.50 -7.24
CA GLY A 8 -10.86 1.33 -7.28
C GLY A 8 -11.40 0.20 -8.15
N GLY A 9 -12.69 -0.12 -8.03
CA GLY A 9 -13.34 -1.14 -8.85
C GLY A 9 -13.30 -0.84 -10.36
N PRO A 10 -13.77 0.33 -10.80
CA PRO A 10 -13.72 0.73 -12.21
C PRO A 10 -12.31 0.82 -12.80
N ILE A 11 -11.32 1.31 -12.04
CA ILE A 11 -9.93 1.43 -12.51
C ILE A 11 -9.32 0.05 -12.74
N VAL A 12 -9.49 -0.87 -11.78
CA VAL A 12 -8.98 -2.25 -11.89
C VAL A 12 -9.65 -2.98 -13.07
N ALA A 13 -10.95 -2.79 -13.27
CA ALA A 13 -11.67 -3.36 -14.40
C ALA A 13 -11.21 -2.78 -15.76
N LYS A 14 -10.84 -1.49 -15.80
CA LYS A 14 -10.31 -0.84 -17.01
C LYS A 14 -8.90 -1.31 -17.37
N LEU A 15 -8.02 -1.51 -16.38
CA LEU A 15 -6.63 -1.92 -16.58
C LEU A 15 -6.49 -3.41 -16.90
N PHE A 16 -7.25 -4.27 -16.21
CA PHE A 16 -7.09 -5.73 -16.28
C PHE A 16 -8.24 -6.45 -17.00
N GLY A 17 -9.25 -5.70 -17.45
CA GLY A 17 -10.47 -6.26 -18.02
C GLY A 17 -11.38 -6.93 -16.97
N THR A 18 -12.53 -7.42 -17.41
CA THR A 18 -13.55 -8.01 -16.53
C THR A 18 -13.44 -9.53 -16.39
N LYS A 19 -12.71 -10.22 -17.29
CA LYS A 19 -12.61 -11.68 -17.33
C LYS A 19 -11.97 -12.30 -16.08
N TYR A 20 -11.00 -11.61 -15.46
CA TYR A 20 -10.29 -12.08 -14.26
C TYR A 20 -10.42 -11.13 -13.06
N LEU A 21 -11.49 -10.31 -13.03
CA LEU A 21 -11.66 -9.26 -12.03
C LEU A 21 -11.73 -9.80 -10.59
N GLY A 22 -12.30 -10.99 -10.41
CA GLY A 22 -12.35 -11.67 -9.11
C GLY A 22 -10.95 -12.02 -8.59
N SER A 23 -10.10 -12.60 -9.45
CA SER A 23 -8.73 -12.98 -9.10
C SER A 23 -7.85 -11.77 -8.80
N VAL A 24 -8.01 -10.67 -9.54
CA VAL A 24 -7.25 -9.43 -9.28
C VAL A 24 -7.68 -8.81 -7.95
N LYS A 25 -8.99 -8.77 -7.66
CA LYS A 25 -9.49 -8.26 -6.37
C LYS A 25 -9.02 -9.11 -5.18
N SER A 26 -9.02 -10.44 -5.30
CA SER A 26 -8.53 -11.30 -4.23
C SER A 26 -7.03 -11.13 -3.99
N MET A 27 -6.24 -10.99 -5.06
CA MET A 27 -4.81 -10.68 -4.96
C MET A 27 -4.58 -9.34 -4.26
N LEU A 28 -5.29 -8.28 -4.66
CA LEU A 28 -5.18 -6.96 -4.01
C LEU A 28 -5.53 -7.04 -2.52
N SER A 29 -6.57 -7.81 -2.16
CA SER A 29 -6.94 -8.05 -0.77
C SER A 29 -5.84 -8.81 -0.01
N ALA A 30 -5.23 -9.82 -0.62
CA ALA A 30 -4.15 -10.58 0.01
C ALA A 30 -2.92 -9.68 0.26
N VAL A 31 -2.56 -8.83 -0.69
CA VAL A 31 -1.47 -7.85 -0.54
C VAL A 31 -1.77 -6.88 0.60
N MET A 32 -3.02 -6.40 0.73
CA MET A 32 -3.41 -5.53 1.84
C MET A 32 -3.25 -6.22 3.20
N VAL A 33 -3.70 -7.48 3.34
CA VAL A 33 -3.56 -8.26 4.58
C VAL A 33 -2.08 -8.47 4.92
N LEU A 34 -1.26 -8.87 3.94
CA LEU A 34 0.18 -9.03 4.12
C LEU A 34 0.85 -7.73 4.58
N GLY A 35 0.51 -6.59 3.98
CA GLY A 35 1.03 -5.29 4.38
C GLY A 35 0.66 -4.91 5.82
N THR A 36 -0.58 -5.19 6.24
CA THR A 36 -1.01 -4.93 7.62
C THR A 36 -0.34 -5.85 8.63
N ALA A 37 -0.06 -7.11 8.29
CA ALA A 37 0.67 -8.04 9.15
C ALA A 37 2.18 -7.74 9.20
N ALA A 38 2.77 -7.24 8.11
CA ALA A 38 4.19 -6.89 8.04
C ALA A 38 4.54 -5.66 8.88
N SER A 39 3.63 -4.70 9.00
CA SER A 39 3.84 -3.45 9.76
C SER A 39 4.25 -3.68 11.24
N PRO A 40 3.52 -4.46 12.06
CA PRO A 40 3.90 -4.74 13.44
C PRO A 40 5.15 -5.63 13.54
N LEU A 41 5.38 -6.54 12.59
CA LEU A 41 6.63 -7.32 12.55
C LEU A 41 7.85 -6.41 12.36
N TYR A 42 7.77 -5.47 11.41
CA TYR A 42 8.83 -4.50 11.18
C TYR A 42 9.07 -3.61 12.40
N ALA A 43 8.00 -3.05 12.98
CA ALA A 43 8.11 -2.22 14.18
C ALA A 43 8.68 -3.01 15.37
N GLY A 44 8.24 -4.25 15.56
CA GLY A 44 8.72 -5.14 16.63
C GLY A 44 10.20 -5.44 16.49
N VAL A 45 10.68 -5.81 15.31
CA VAL A 45 12.11 -6.07 15.09
C VAL A 45 12.96 -4.83 15.37
N LEU A 46 12.52 -3.63 14.97
CA LEU A 46 13.24 -2.39 15.28
C LEU A 46 13.26 -2.11 16.80
N MET A 47 12.15 -2.35 17.49
CA MET A 47 12.08 -2.19 18.95
C MET A 47 12.96 -3.19 19.69
N ASP A 48 13.02 -4.44 19.23
CA ASP A 48 13.85 -5.50 19.81
C ASP A 48 15.35 -5.18 19.68
N HIS A 49 15.74 -4.39 18.67
CA HIS A 49 17.11 -3.86 18.52
C HIS A 49 17.40 -2.64 19.41
N GLY A 50 16.44 -2.18 20.22
CA GLY A 50 16.60 -1.06 21.14
C GLY A 50 16.44 0.32 20.51
N TYR A 51 15.87 0.42 19.30
CA TYR A 51 15.58 1.73 18.68
C TYR A 51 14.43 2.44 19.41
N SER A 52 14.57 3.75 19.60
CA SER A 52 13.53 4.60 20.18
C SER A 52 12.26 4.67 19.32
N MET A 53 11.11 4.90 19.96
CA MET A 53 9.81 5.03 19.29
C MET A 53 9.83 6.11 18.20
N ASP A 54 10.50 7.24 18.44
CA ASP A 54 10.65 8.32 17.47
C ASP A 54 11.30 7.86 16.17
N PHE A 55 12.30 6.99 16.26
CA PHE A 55 12.98 6.44 15.08
C PHE A 55 12.03 5.55 14.27
N VAL A 56 11.28 4.66 14.93
CA VAL A 56 10.29 3.81 14.29
C VAL A 56 9.25 4.67 13.56
N LEU A 57 8.70 5.69 14.22
CA LEU A 57 7.74 6.62 13.61
C LEU A 57 8.33 7.35 12.40
N MET A 58 9.60 7.77 12.47
CA MET A 58 10.29 8.45 11.38
C MET A 58 10.45 7.52 10.15
N THR A 59 10.66 6.22 10.35
CA THR A 59 10.70 5.26 9.24
C THR A 59 9.34 5.08 8.55
N PHE A 60 8.24 5.02 9.31
CA PHE A 60 6.88 4.96 8.75
C PHE A 60 6.50 6.26 8.01
N LEU A 61 6.94 7.40 8.52
CA LEU A 61 6.77 8.68 7.85
C LEU A 61 7.52 8.70 6.51
N GLY A 62 8.78 8.27 6.51
CA GLY A 62 9.60 8.14 5.31
C GLY A 62 8.95 7.22 4.26
N TYR A 63 8.47 6.06 4.69
CA TYR A 63 7.73 5.12 3.84
C TYR A 63 6.47 5.76 3.23
N THR A 64 5.67 6.46 4.04
CA THR A 64 4.43 7.10 3.58
C THR A 64 4.72 8.21 2.56
N VAL A 65 5.72 9.06 2.81
CA VAL A 65 6.14 10.11 1.88
C VAL A 65 6.65 9.51 0.57
N ALA A 66 7.48 8.47 0.64
CA ALA A 66 7.98 7.78 -0.55
C ALA A 66 6.84 7.18 -1.38
N ALA A 67 5.83 6.57 -0.74
CA ALA A 67 4.65 6.05 -1.41
C ALA A 67 3.85 7.14 -2.14
N TRP A 68 3.68 8.32 -1.51
CA TRP A 68 3.04 9.47 -2.16
C TRP A 68 3.84 9.99 -3.35
N LEU A 69 5.16 10.09 -3.24
CA LEU A 69 6.03 10.52 -4.35
C LEU A 69 5.95 9.54 -5.53
N LEU A 70 5.98 8.24 -5.26
CA LEU A 70 5.83 7.19 -6.27
C LEU A 70 4.46 7.25 -6.95
N LEU A 71 3.39 7.52 -6.20
CA LEU A 71 2.06 7.69 -6.75
C LEU A 71 2.01 8.88 -7.72
N ILE A 72 2.55 10.03 -7.31
CA ILE A 72 2.62 11.23 -8.17
C ILE A 72 3.47 10.96 -9.42
N ALA A 73 4.60 10.26 -9.28
CA ALA A 73 5.45 9.88 -10.39
C ALA A 73 4.71 8.93 -11.37
N SER A 74 4.00 7.94 -10.84
CA SER A 74 3.19 7.00 -11.64
C SER A 74 2.09 7.73 -12.39
N LEU A 75 1.42 8.71 -11.79
CA LEU A 75 0.39 9.52 -12.45
C LEU A 75 0.95 10.38 -13.59
N LYS A 76 2.21 10.84 -13.48
CA LYS A 76 2.89 11.54 -14.58
C LYS A 76 3.21 10.62 -15.76
N MET A 77 3.48 9.33 -15.50
CA MET A 77 3.80 8.35 -16.54
C MET A 77 2.59 7.97 -17.41
N PHE A 78 1.36 8.15 -16.91
CA PHE A 78 0.12 7.88 -17.65
C PHE A 78 -0.46 9.12 -18.38
N ARG A 79 0.20 10.29 -18.30
CA ARG A 79 -0.13 11.50 -19.08
C ARG A 79 0.79 11.62 -20.27
#